data_AF-A0A0H5RFU8-F1
#
_entry.id   AF-A0A0H5RFU8-F1
#
_cell.length_a   1.000
_cell.length_b   1.000
_cell.length_c   1.000
_cell.angle_alpha   90.00
_cell.angle_beta   90.00
_cell.angle_gamma   90.00
#
_symmetry.space_group_name_H-M   'P 1'
#
loop_
_entity.id
_entity.type
_entity.pdbx_description
1 polymer ?
#
loop_
_entity_poly.entity_id
_entity_poly.type
_entity_poly.pdbx_seq_one_letter_code
_entity_poly.pdbx_strand_id
1 'polypeptide(L)'
;ISTHVTVRGEKAEKIVNLGLRVKDYELKAKNFSDTGNFGFGIEEHIDMGVKYDPSIGIYGMDFYVVLSRPGGRVNRRKHKQSRVGKKHRVTKAEAMKWVQ
;
A
#
# COMPACT_ATOMS: atom_id res chain seq x y z
N ILE A 1 -2.38 6.53 -19.97
CA ILE A 1 -3.37 7.36 -19.24
C ILE A 1 -3.96 6.46 -18.17
N SER A 2 -4.04 6.90 -16.90
CA SER A 2 -4.59 6.13 -15.79
C SER A 2 -5.30 7.05 -14.79
N THR A 3 -6.15 6.47 -13.94
CA THR A 3 -6.75 7.13 -12.78
C THR A 3 -6.06 6.63 -11.51
N HIS A 4 -5.86 7.50 -10.52
CA HIS A 4 -5.25 7.11 -9.25
C HIS A 4 -5.88 7.86 -8.09
N VAL A 5 -5.86 7.22 -6.91
CA VAL A 5 -6.38 7.78 -5.66
C VAL A 5 -5.39 7.51 -4.53
N THR A 6 -5.23 8.47 -3.62
CA THR A 6 -4.47 8.27 -2.39
C THR A 6 -5.43 8.20 -1.21
N VAL A 7 -5.49 7.05 -0.54
CA VAL A 7 -6.31 6.82 0.65
C VAL A 7 -5.41 6.77 1.89
N ARG A 8 -5.89 7.26 3.03
CA ARG A 8 -5.16 7.27 4.31
C ARG A 8 -6.07 6.92 5.48
N GLY A 9 -5.48 6.59 6.62
CA GLY A 9 -6.18 6.27 7.87
C GLY A 9 -6.95 4.96 7.78
N GLU A 10 -8.02 4.85 8.58
CA GLU A 10 -8.83 3.63 8.68
C GLU A 10 -9.40 3.15 7.35
N LYS A 11 -9.70 4.08 6.42
CA LYS A 11 -10.18 3.71 5.09
C LYS A 11 -9.13 2.94 4.30
N ALA A 12 -7.86 3.35 4.40
CA ALA A 12 -6.77 2.66 3.71
C ALA A 12 -6.53 1.27 4.31
N GLU A 13 -6.58 1.15 5.64
CA GLU A 13 -6.40 -0.12 6.33
C GLU A 13 -7.48 -1.14 5.95
N LYS A 14 -8.75 -0.71 5.91
CA LYS A 14 -9.87 -1.57 5.46
C LYS A 14 -9.68 -2.06 4.03
N ILE A 15 -9.31 -1.15 3.11
CA ILE A 15 -9.11 -1.50 1.69
C ILE A 15 -7.91 -2.44 1.52
N VAL A 16 -6.80 -2.18 2.21
CA VAL A 16 -5.62 -3.05 2.16
C VAL A 16 -5.94 -4.44 2.70
N ASN A 17 -6.69 -4.55 3.79
CA ASN A 17 -7.11 -5.85 4.33
C ASN A 17 -8.02 -6.62 3.36
N LEU A 18 -8.94 -5.95 2.68
CA LEU A 18 -9.76 -6.57 1.64
C LEU A 18 -8.90 -7.06 0.47
N GLY A 19 -7.98 -6.23 -0.02
CA GLY A 19 -7.09 -6.60 -1.12
C GLY A 19 -6.10 -7.72 -0.77
N LEU A 20 -5.57 -7.74 0.46
CA LEU A 20 -4.69 -8.82 0.93
C LEU A 20 -5.45 -10.14 1.07
N ARG A 21 -6.72 -10.10 1.49
CA ARG A 21 -7.57 -11.29 1.56
C ARG A 21 -7.77 -11.94 0.20
N VAL A 22 -7.91 -11.16 -0.88
CA VAL A 22 -7.99 -11.65 -2.26
C VAL A 22 -6.71 -12.37 -2.71
N LYS A 23 -5.57 -12.04 -2.09
CA LYS A 23 -4.27 -12.67 -2.33
C LYS A 23 -3.89 -13.69 -1.27
N ASP A 24 -4.86 -14.20 -0.50
CA ASP A 24 -4.65 -15.16 0.59
C ASP A 24 -3.59 -14.74 1.61
N TYR A 25 -3.39 -13.43 1.78
CA TYR A 25 -2.31 -12.84 2.58
C TYR A 25 -0.89 -13.25 2.15
N GLU A 26 -0.72 -13.83 0.96
CA GLU A 26 0.55 -14.26 0.43
C GLU A 26 1.11 -13.26 -0.59
N LEU A 27 2.26 -12.67 -0.27
CA LEU A 27 3.00 -11.80 -1.18
C LEU A 27 4.41 -12.32 -1.39
N LYS A 28 4.87 -12.32 -2.65
CA LYS A 28 6.24 -12.71 -2.99
C LYS A 28 7.22 -11.66 -2.50
N ALA A 29 8.43 -12.08 -2.09
CA ALA A 29 9.47 -11.16 -1.61
C ALA A 29 9.88 -10.08 -2.65
N LYS A 30 9.60 -10.29 -3.94
CA LYS A 30 9.83 -9.31 -5.01
C LYS A 30 8.87 -8.12 -4.97
N ASN A 31 7.71 -8.28 -4.32
CA ASN A 31 6.69 -7.23 -4.18
C ASN A 31 7.06 -6.18 -3.13
N PHE A 32 8.08 -6.45 -2.32
CA PHE A 32 8.58 -5.56 -1.28
C PHE A 32 9.80 -4.79 -1.77
N SER A 33 9.75 -3.48 -1.62
CA SER A 33 10.84 -2.57 -1.96
C SER A 33 11.89 -2.51 -0.84
N ASP A 34 13.11 -2.08 -1.20
CA ASP A 34 14.17 -1.81 -0.23
C ASP A 34 13.83 -0.66 0.72
N THR A 35 12.87 0.19 0.35
CA THR A 35 12.35 1.29 1.16
C THR A 35 11.27 0.87 2.15
N GLY A 36 11.00 -0.44 2.28
CA GLY A 36 10.03 -0.99 3.22
C GLY A 36 8.58 -0.74 2.82
N ASN A 37 8.32 -0.53 1.52
CA ASN A 37 6.98 -0.41 0.95
C ASN A 37 6.67 -1.68 0.17
N PHE A 38 5.40 -1.91 -0.15
CA PHE A 38 5.02 -3.06 -0.97
C PHE A 38 3.85 -2.72 -1.87
N GLY A 39 3.70 -3.51 -2.93
CA GLY A 39 2.58 -3.37 -3.84
C GLY A 39 2.12 -4.70 -4.41
N PHE A 40 0.86 -4.77 -4.77
CA PHE A 40 0.24 -5.94 -5.37
C PHE A 40 -0.87 -5.50 -6.33
N GLY A 41 -1.05 -6.27 -7.40
CA GLY A 41 -2.12 -6.05 -8.37
C GLY A 41 -3.28 -7.01 -8.09
N ILE A 42 -4.49 -6.52 -8.34
CA ILE A 42 -5.72 -7.29 -8.39
C ILE A 42 -6.21 -7.25 -9.84
N GLU A 43 -6.51 -8.41 -10.42
CA GLU A 43 -6.98 -8.50 -11.80
C GLU A 43 -8.45 -8.10 -11.93
N GLU A 44 -9.28 -8.44 -10.94
CA GLU A 44 -10.69 -8.12 -10.90
C GLU A 44 -11.07 -7.42 -9.59
N HIS A 45 -11.50 -6.16 -9.67
CA HIS A 45 -11.95 -5.44 -8.48
C HIS A 45 -13.18 -6.03 -7.78
N ILE A 46 -13.93 -6.92 -8.45
CA ILE A 46 -15.10 -7.61 -7.88
C ILE A 46 -14.69 -8.53 -6.72
N ASP A 47 -13.48 -9.10 -6.78
CA ASP A 47 -12.95 -9.97 -5.71
C ASP A 47 -12.85 -9.27 -4.36
N MET A 48 -12.77 -7.93 -4.35
CA MET A 48 -12.79 -7.14 -3.12
C MET A 48 -14.17 -7.01 -2.47
N GLY A 49 -15.21 -7.63 -3.03
CA GLY A 49 -16.58 -7.62 -2.50
C GLY A 49 -17.42 -6.41 -2.92
N VAL A 50 -17.00 -5.69 -3.96
CA VAL A 50 -17.78 -4.59 -4.54
C VAL A 50 -18.88 -5.17 -5.43
N LYS A 51 -20.11 -4.65 -5.31
CA LYS A 51 -21.23 -5.08 -6.14
C LYS A 51 -20.93 -4.81 -7.61
N TYR A 52 -21.22 -5.79 -8.46
CA TYR A 52 -21.12 -5.62 -9.91
C TYR A 52 -22.11 -4.58 -10.43
N ASP A 53 -21.60 -3.65 -11.24
CA ASP A 53 -22.38 -2.69 -12.02
C ASP A 53 -22.00 -2.84 -13.51
N PRO A 54 -22.96 -3.22 -14.39
CA PRO A 54 -22.72 -3.40 -15.83
C PRO A 54 -22.20 -2.15 -16.54
N SER A 55 -22.44 -0.95 -15.99
CA SER A 55 -22.01 0.32 -16.59
C SER A 55 -20.51 0.61 -16.38
N ILE A 56 -19.90 0.04 -15.34
CA ILE A 56 -18.50 0.25 -14.97
C ILE A 56 -17.61 -0.85 -15.56
N GLY A 57 -18.12 -2.08 -15.63
CA GLY A 57 -17.38 -3.25 -16.11
C GLY A 57 -16.31 -3.74 -15.12
N ILE A 58 -15.60 -4.82 -15.48
CA ILE A 58 -14.54 -5.41 -14.67
C ILE A 58 -13.20 -4.77 -15.03
N TYR A 59 -12.53 -4.20 -14.04
CA TYR A 59 -11.19 -3.64 -14.20
C TYR A 59 -10.26 -4.15 -13.11
N GLY A 60 -8.97 -4.24 -13.49
CA GLY A 60 -7.86 -4.49 -12.59
C GLY A 60 -7.41 -3.23 -11.88
N MET A 61 -6.80 -3.40 -10.71
CA MET A 61 -6.30 -2.32 -9.87
C MET A 61 -4.91 -2.67 -9.36
N ASP A 62 -4.01 -1.67 -9.37
CA ASP A 62 -2.71 -1.77 -8.70
C ASP A 62 -2.74 -1.07 -7.35
N PHE A 63 -2.35 -1.79 -6.30
CA PHE A 63 -2.18 -1.25 -4.96
C PHE A 63 -0.71 -1.03 -4.66
N TYR A 64 -0.40 0.15 -4.13
CA TYR A 64 0.91 0.46 -3.58
C TYR A 64 0.78 1.02 -2.17
N VAL A 65 1.30 0.30 -1.20
CA VAL A 65 1.18 0.59 0.23
C VAL A 65 2.50 1.17 0.74
N VAL A 66 2.41 2.36 1.32
CA VAL A 66 3.55 3.06 1.90
C VAL A 66 3.56 2.89 3.40
N LEU A 67 4.52 2.13 3.92
CA LEU A 67 4.74 1.99 5.36
C LEU A 67 5.68 3.10 5.83
N SER A 68 5.36 3.71 6.98
CA SER A 68 6.21 4.75 7.54
C SER A 68 6.14 4.76 9.05
N ARG A 69 7.27 5.02 9.69
CA ARG A 69 7.33 5.24 11.15
C ARG A 69 6.81 6.63 11.53
N PRO A 70 6.26 6.80 12.74
CA PRO A 70 5.97 8.13 13.28
C PRO A 70 7.24 8.98 13.31
N GLY A 71 7.18 10.20 12.77
CA GLY A 71 8.36 11.07 12.63
C GLY A 71 8.77 11.34 11.17
N GLY A 72 8.15 10.65 10.21
CA GLY A 72 8.35 10.92 8.78
C GLY A 72 8.06 12.37 8.35
N ARG A 73 7.28 13.15 9.11
CA ARG A 73 6.97 14.56 8.79
C ARG A 73 8.23 15.42 8.59
N VAL A 74 9.35 15.09 9.23
CA VAL A 74 10.60 15.85 9.17
C VAL A 74 11.12 16.02 7.73
N ASN A 75 10.90 15.05 6.84
CA ASN A 75 11.30 15.16 5.43
C ASN A 75 10.26 15.80 4.51
N ARG A 76 9.05 16.07 5.00
CA ARG A 76 7.92 16.64 4.22
C ARG A 76 7.59 18.08 4.61
N ARG A 77 7.95 18.51 5.83
CA ARG A 77 7.66 19.86 6.33
C ARG A 77 8.45 20.93 5.56
N LYS A 78 7.85 22.10 5.33
CA LYS A 78 8.50 23.25 4.66
C LYS A 78 9.57 23.90 5.54
N HIS A 79 9.26 24.15 6.81
CA HIS A 79 10.19 24.79 7.75
C HIS A 79 11.15 23.76 8.37
N LYS A 80 12.46 24.05 8.33
CA LYS A 80 13.53 23.20 8.88
C LYS A 80 13.43 21.74 8.41
N GLN A 81 13.25 21.53 7.11
CA GLN A 81 13.24 20.20 6.51
C GLN A 81 14.59 19.49 6.72
N SER A 82 14.58 18.21 7.06
CA SER A 82 15.80 17.41 7.13
C SER A 82 15.55 15.95 6.72
N ARG A 83 16.63 15.20 6.52
CA ARG A 83 16.56 13.80 6.08
C ARG A 83 16.21 12.89 7.26
N VAL A 84 15.35 11.90 7.01
CA VAL A 84 15.09 10.82 7.96
C VAL A 84 16.35 9.95 8.08
N GLY A 85 16.81 9.76 9.32
CA GLY A 85 17.99 8.94 9.64
C GLY A 85 17.80 7.48 9.25
N LYS A 86 18.90 6.80 8.90
CA LYS A 86 18.87 5.41 8.39
C LYS A 86 18.14 4.44 9.32
N LYS A 87 18.42 4.51 10.63
CA LYS A 87 17.79 3.66 11.67
C LYS A 87 16.27 3.88 11.82
N HIS A 88 15.74 5.00 11.34
CA HIS A 88 14.31 5.32 11.43
C HIS A 88 13.53 4.94 10.17
N ARG A 89 14.22 4.56 9.09
CA ARG A 89 13.55 4.09 7.86
C ARG A 89 13.05 2.67 8.08
N VAL A 90 11.90 2.36 7.46
CA VAL A 90 11.39 0.99 7.42
C VAL A 90 12.25 0.18 6.47
N THR A 91 12.60 -1.03 6.86
CA THR A 91 13.37 -1.96 6.01
C THR A 91 12.45 -2.94 5.31
N LYS A 92 12.93 -3.57 4.23
CA LYS A 92 12.21 -4.63 3.52
C LYS A 92 11.77 -5.77 4.45
N ALA A 93 12.64 -6.18 5.38
CA ALA A 93 12.35 -7.23 6.35
C ALA A 93 11.23 -6.83 7.32
N GLU A 94 11.24 -5.58 7.79
CA GLU A 94 10.17 -5.05 8.65
C GLU A 94 8.83 -4.97 7.91
N ALA A 95 8.84 -4.63 6.63
CA ALA A 95 7.64 -4.59 5.80
C ALA A 95 7.05 -5.99 5.57
N MET A 96 7.89 -6.99 5.32
CA MET A 96 7.43 -8.38 5.19
C MET A 96 6.83 -8.89 6.51
N LYS A 97 7.46 -8.57 7.64
CA LYS A 97 6.94 -8.90 8.97
C LYS A 97 5.63 -8.17 9.32
N TRP A 98 5.34 -7.03 8.70
CA TRP A 98 4.09 -6.31 8.94
C TRP A 98 2.89 -6.97 8.25
N VAL A 99 3.12 -7.60 7.09
CA VAL A 99 2.09 -8.29 6.31
C VAL A 99 1.80 -9.70 6.86
N GLN A 100 2.82 -10.35 7.44
CA GLN A 100 2.77 -11.69 8.02
C GLN A 100 2.27 -11.68 9.47
#